data_AF-A0A3M2Y850-F1
#
_entry.id   AF-A0A3M2Y850-F1
#
_cell.length_a   1.000
_cell.length_b   1.000
_cell.length_c   1.000
_cell.angle_alpha   90.00
_cell.angle_beta   90.00
_cell.angle_gamma   90.00
#
_symmetry.space_group_name_H-M   'P 1'
#
loop_
_entity.id
_entity.type
_entity.pdbx_description
1 polymer ?
#
loop_
_entity_poly.entity_id
_entity_poly.type
_entity_poly.pdbx_seq_one_letter_code
_entity_poly.pdbx_strand_id
1 'polypeptide(L)' 'ERLRQAVRNLEFRELDPALTMTVSLGCSTLLPTETADSLLRRADNALYVAKREGRNRLAMAS' A
#
# COMPACT_ATOMS: atom_id res chain seq x y z
N GLU A 1 -3.32 7.06 -4.52
CA GLU A 1 -3.50 6.25 -5.75
C GLU A 1 -2.36 6.33 -6.76
N ARG A 2 -1.76 7.50 -7.01
CA ARG A 2 -0.62 7.68 -7.95
C ARG A 2 0.49 6.62 -7.83
N LEU A 3 0.92 6.30 -6.60
CA LEU A 3 1.98 5.31 -6.37
C LEU A 3 1.59 3.90 -6.84
N ARG A 4 0.36 3.46 -6.60
CA ARG A 4 -0.10 2.13 -7.02
C ARG A 4 -0.12 2.00 -8.53
N GLN A 5 -0.58 3.05 -9.23
CA GLN A 5 -0.56 3.08 -10.69
C GLN A 5 0.87 3.12 -11.24
N ALA A 6 1.76 3.89 -10.62
CA ALA A 6 3.17 3.92 -11.00
C ALA A 6 3.81 2.53 -10.91
N VAL A 7 3.58 1.79 -9.82
CA VAL A 7 4.09 0.40 -9.67
C VAL A 7 3.47 -0.53 -10.70
N ARG A 8 2.16 -0.42 -10.96
CA ARG A 8 1.47 -1.25 -11.97
C ARG A 8 2.03 -1.05 -13.38
N ASN A 9 2.54 0.14 -13.68
CA ASN A 9 3.08 0.50 -14.99
C ASN A 9 4.58 0.22 -15.12
N LEU A 10 5.23 -0.34 -14.09
CA LEU A 10 6.61 -0.78 -14.21
C LEU A 10 6.69 -2.03 -15.09
N GLU A 11 7.63 -2.00 -16.04
CA GLU A 11 7.91 -3.14 -16.92
C GLU A 11 9.23 -3.80 -16.50
N PHE A 12 9.18 -5.11 -16.23
CA PHE A 12 10.33 -5.88 -15.77
C PHE A 12 10.96 -6.69 -16.93
N ARG A 13 11.31 -6.00 -18.03
CA ARG A 13 11.74 -6.63 -19.28
C ARG A 13 12.96 -7.55 -19.15
N GLU A 14 13.88 -7.23 -18.24
CA GLU A 14 15.09 -8.03 -17.99
C GLU A 14 14.84 -9.29 -17.15
N LEU A 15 13.71 -9.36 -16.43
CA LEU A 15 13.33 -10.51 -15.60
C LEU A 15 12.36 -11.43 -16.34
N ASP A 16 11.20 -10.88 -16.73
CA ASP A 16 10.16 -11.56 -17.48
C ASP A 16 9.23 -10.49 -18.09
N PRO A 17 9.13 -10.40 -19.44
CA PRO A 17 8.23 -9.46 -20.11
C PRO A 17 6.74 -9.64 -19.77
N ALA A 18 6.32 -10.80 -19.25
CA ALA A 18 4.95 -11.09 -18.83
C ALA A 18 4.70 -10.78 -17.34
N LEU A 19 5.73 -10.47 -16.56
CA LEU A 19 5.60 -10.23 -15.13
C LEU A 19 4.81 -8.94 -14.86
N THR A 20 3.63 -9.09 -14.26
CA THR A 20 2.83 -7.96 -13.77
C THR A 20 2.96 -7.83 -12.26
N MET A 21 3.56 -6.73 -11.79
CA MET A 21 3.67 -6.45 -10.36
C MET A 21 2.60 -5.44 -9.91
N THR A 22 2.11 -5.63 -8.69
CA THR A 22 1.18 -4.70 -8.04
C THR A 22 1.57 -4.46 -6.60
N VAL A 23 1.00 -3.42 -5.98
CA VAL A 23 1.25 -3.08 -4.58
C VAL A 23 -0.07 -2.86 -3.84
N SER A 24 -0.14 -3.37 -2.61
CA SER A 24 -1.15 -2.98 -1.63
C SER A 24 -0.59 -1.92 -0.71
N LEU A 25 -1.40 -0.94 -0.35
CA LEU A 25 -0.98 0.20 0.46
C LEU A 25 -1.91 0.36 1.66
N GLY A 26 -1.31 0.60 2.83
CA GLY A 26 -1.99 1.09 4.01
C GLY A 26 -1.54 2.52 4.28
N CYS A 27 -2.47 3.39 4.63
CA CYS A 27 -2.18 4.80 4.87
C CYS A 27 -2.97 5.30 6.09
N SER A 28 -2.34 6.15 6.88
CA SER A 28 -2.92 6.78 8.06
C SER A 28 -2.48 8.24 8.12
N THR A 29 -3.33 9.07 8.72
CA THR A 29 -3.03 10.49 8.97
C THR A 29 -2.59 10.66 10.41
N LEU A 30 -1.51 11.40 10.66
CA LEU A 30 -1.06 11.72 12.02
C LEU A 30 -2.15 12.47 12.77
N LEU A 31 -2.61 11.89 13.88
CA LEU A 31 -3.55 12.52 14.78
C LEU A 31 -2.81 13.35 15.86
N PRO A 32 -3.46 14.37 16.46
CA PRO A 32 -2.80 15.29 17.41
C PRO A 32 -2.16 14.61 18.64
N THR A 33 -2.66 13.45 19.04
CA THR A 33 -2.18 12.70 20.22
C THR A 33 -1.45 11.41 19.84
N GLU A 34 -1.17 11.18 18.55
CA GLU A 34 -0.47 9.98 18.10
C GLU A 34 1.05 10.10 18.24
N THR A 35 1.65 8.98 18.62
CA THR A 35 3.08 8.74 18.44
C THR A 35 3.35 8.27 17.01
N ALA A 36 4.62 8.35 16.57
CA ALA A 36 5.04 7.75 15.31
C ALA A 36 4.73 6.24 15.25
N ASP A 37 4.93 5.51 16.36
CA ASP A 37 4.68 4.08 16.43
C ASP A 37 3.19 3.73 16.31
N SER A 38 2.30 4.50 16.96
CA SER A 38 0.86 4.31 16.81
C SER A 38 0.43 4.63 15.39
N LEU A 39 0.95 5.71 14.78
CA LEU A 39 0.67 6.06 13.40
C LEU A 39 1.05 4.93 12.43
N LEU A 40 2.26 4.39 12.60
CA LEU A 40 2.79 3.30 11.77
C LEU A 40 1.97 2.01 11.94
N ARG A 41 1.61 1.65 13.18
CA ARG A 41 0.74 0.49 13.44
C ARG A 41 -0.62 0.62 12.74
N ARG A 42 -1.22 1.81 12.71
CA ARG A 42 -2.49 2.03 11.99
C ARG A 42 -2.33 1.90 10.48
N ALA A 43 -1.25 2.47 9.91
CA ALA A 43 -0.93 2.28 8.50
C ALA A 43 -0.73 0.78 8.16
N ASP A 44 -0.02 0.03 9.01
CA ASP A 44 0.22 -1.40 8.79
C ASP A 44 -1.06 -2.23 8.89
N ASN A 45 -1.92 -1.93 9.87
CA ASN A 45 -3.24 -2.56 9.97
C ASN A 45 -4.09 -2.30 8.71
N ALA A 46 -4.09 -1.07 8.19
CA ALA A 46 -4.74 -0.76 6.92
C ALA A 46 -4.13 -1.54 5.75
N LEU A 47 -2.79 -1.70 5.71
CA LEU A 47 -2.12 -2.52 4.69
C LEU A 47 -2.58 -3.98 4.75
N TYR A 48 -2.74 -4.53 5.95
CA TYR A 48 -3.29 -5.87 6.14
C TYR A 48 -4.72 -5.99 5.62
N VAL A 49 -5.58 -4.99 5.87
CA VAL A 49 -6.94 -4.93 5.29
C VAL A 49 -6.86 -4.95 3.76
N ALA A 50 -6.07 -4.05 3.17
CA ALA A 50 -5.88 -3.99 1.72
C ALA A 50 -5.43 -5.34 1.11
N LYS A 51 -4.59 -6.10 1.82
CA LYS A 51 -4.15 -7.44 1.39
C LYS A 51 -5.27 -8.47 1.49
N ARG A 52 -6.05 -8.46 2.57
CA ARG A 52 -7.14 -9.42 2.81
C ARG A 52 -8.31 -9.22 1.86
N GLU A 53 -8.59 -7.99 1.45
CA GLU A 53 -9.71 -7.67 0.57
C GLU A 53 -9.40 -7.88 -0.93
N GLY A 54 -8.31 -8.58 -1.28
CA GLY A 54 -8.00 -8.91 -2.67
C GLY A 54 -6.79 -8.17 -3.26
N ARG A 55 -5.97 -7.54 -2.40
CA ARG A 55 -4.70 -6.89 -2.77
C ARG A 55 -4.88 -5.75 -3.80
N ASN A 56 -3.75 -5.23 -4.30
CA ASN A 56 -3.68 -4.19 -5.34
C ASN A 56 -4.62 -3.00 -5.09
N ARG A 57 -4.64 -2.50 -3.85
CA ARG A 57 -5.53 -1.42 -3.41
C ARG A 57 -4.94 -0.63 -2.26
N LEU A 58 -5.54 0.53 -2.01
CA LEU A 58 -5.28 1.35 -0.84
C LEU A 58 -6.38 1.12 0.20
N ALA A 59 -6.01 0.97 1.46
CA ALA A 59 -6.92 1.13 2.59
C ALA A 59 -6.41 2.25 3.49
N MET A 60 -7.34 3.00 4.08
CA MET A 60 -7.07 4.12 4.97
C MET A 60 -7.45 3.74 6.41
N ALA A 61 -6.65 4.15 7.39
CA ALA A 61 -7.03 4.13 8.79
C ALA A 61 -7.23 5.57 9.30
N SER A 62 -8.39 5.81 9.91
CA SER A 62 -8.77 7.09 10.54
C SER A 62 -8.15 7.25 11.91
#